data_AF-A0A372RKW3-F1
#
_entry.id   AF-A0A372RKW3-F1
#
_cell.length_a   1.000
_cell.length_b   1.000
_cell.length_c   1.000
_cell.angle_alpha   90.00
_cell.angle_beta   90.00
_cell.angle_gamma   90.00
#
_symmetry.space_group_name_H-M   'P 1'
#
loop_
_entity.id
_entity.type
_entity.pdbx_description
1 polymer ?
#
loop_
_entity_poly.entity_id
_entity_poly.type
_entity_poly.pdbx_seq_one_letter_code
_entity_poly.pdbx_strand_id
1 'polypeptide(L)'
;MSLLFPSKLSNLPFECLQRIFHEFEENSLYSCCLVNRTWCQIAIPLLWRSPFHFIRKDDSESFITSIISNIPYNSPAPSNSSLSFNSSKVLIQTYLRCLPNSIKNLLIENGLNIPKSIINTKSPLFRYETYIKSISYSKIYNIITEWFEVEINDLKDINEREGLEYLVTEKLIRLFISSSNSILNLSLTDDDEIPSLPPITLFPNSENSLHNLVKLTCIGNYQYNMKDLLISLIEISRNIKEIIIGGLSTSVEIKLFGKLIKSQKSLKSIEILGNGPINLQMITFDILNPLYTQKNTLENIKFLNCDFEECTCLYPIIFLPILKSIEFEKCRNLVLQDLNSINNLKNFIPKLQIFKSRECYIPPLTIETVIRNSYQSLSVIELSRKLSKDESKILLYNISPYCKNLKVLDIKIFQDDIEGFLNLLKYCENLKELTIFGDDIYAEDLLPLISKNLSSNNLKKLCFIGNWIFSNNNNFIGLINFLQNFKFNLPKILTFQSNNFINNNHLNSIINWIIINEFEINNFEKLELIYCEKCEKLKLFQDLLLKQRTKNFVIEIL
;
A
#
# COMPACT_ATOMS: atom_id res chain seq x y z
N MET A 1 -29.66 15.33 -5.99
CA MET A 1 -30.44 14.17 -5.50
C MET A 1 -31.43 14.62 -4.44
N SER A 2 -32.54 15.22 -4.84
CA SER A 2 -33.69 15.44 -3.95
C SER A 2 -34.87 14.68 -4.53
N LEU A 3 -35.72 14.13 -3.64
CA LEU A 3 -36.93 13.33 -3.90
C LEU A 3 -36.78 11.81 -3.70
N LEU A 4 -36.39 11.41 -2.49
CA LEU A 4 -37.08 10.29 -1.81
C LEU A 4 -37.76 10.89 -0.58
N PHE A 5 -39.09 11.00 -0.62
CA PHE A 5 -39.86 11.44 0.53
C PHE A 5 -39.67 10.44 1.69
N PRO A 6 -39.26 10.89 2.90
CA PRO A 6 -39.04 10.02 4.06
C PRO A 6 -40.24 9.11 4.39
N SER A 7 -41.45 9.56 4.04
CA SER A 7 -42.73 8.88 4.36
C SER A 7 -42.97 7.57 3.60
N LYS A 8 -42.38 7.36 2.42
CA LYS A 8 -42.50 6.07 1.70
C LYS A 8 -41.43 5.08 2.14
N LEU A 9 -40.23 5.58 2.45
CA LEU A 9 -39.10 4.74 2.85
C LEU A 9 -39.30 4.23 4.30
N SER A 10 -40.00 4.97 5.16
CA SER A 10 -40.41 4.53 6.50
C SER A 10 -41.39 3.35 6.51
N ASN A 11 -41.99 2.99 5.37
CA ASN A 11 -42.93 1.86 5.24
C ASN A 11 -42.26 0.57 4.76
N LEU A 12 -40.95 0.59 4.46
CA LEU A 12 -40.23 -0.61 4.09
C LEU A 12 -39.99 -1.52 5.31
N PRO A 13 -40.00 -2.85 5.13
CA PRO A 13 -39.59 -3.78 6.17
C PRO A 13 -38.20 -3.48 6.70
N PHE A 14 -37.97 -3.80 7.97
CA PHE A 14 -36.71 -3.54 8.66
C PHE A 14 -35.51 -4.13 7.91
N GLU A 15 -35.65 -5.35 7.39
CA GLU A 15 -34.63 -6.08 6.64
C GLU A 15 -34.29 -5.40 5.31
N CYS A 16 -35.28 -4.79 4.66
CA CYS A 16 -35.06 -4.01 3.44
C CYS A 16 -34.28 -2.74 3.75
N LEU A 17 -34.65 -2.02 4.80
CA LEU A 17 -33.93 -0.83 5.25
C LEU A 17 -32.48 -1.16 5.65
N GLN A 18 -32.25 -2.29 6.34
CA GLN A 18 -30.90 -2.76 6.67
C GLN A 18 -30.03 -2.96 5.43
N ARG A 19 -30.57 -3.61 4.39
CA ARG A 19 -29.84 -3.81 3.13
C ARG A 19 -29.56 -2.50 2.42
N ILE A 20 -30.54 -1.59 2.36
CA ILE A 20 -30.36 -0.27 1.75
C ILE A 20 -29.27 0.52 2.49
N PHE A 21 -29.31 0.54 3.83
CA PHE A 21 -28.36 1.30 4.63
C PHE A 21 -26.95 0.72 4.56
N HIS A 22 -26.81 -0.58 4.26
CA HIS A 22 -25.49 -1.18 4.05
C HIS A 22 -24.74 -0.58 2.86
N GLU A 23 -25.47 0.00 1.90
CA GLU A 23 -24.92 0.67 0.73
C GLU A 23 -24.68 2.18 0.97
N PHE A 24 -24.99 2.70 2.17
CA PHE A 24 -24.84 4.12 2.48
C PHE A 24 -23.46 4.45 3.06
N GLU A 25 -22.93 5.58 2.63
CA GLU A 25 -21.76 6.22 3.25
C GLU A 25 -22.08 6.74 4.65
N GLU A 26 -21.05 7.00 5.46
CA GLU A 26 -21.15 7.36 6.87
C GLU A 26 -21.98 8.62 7.10
N ASN A 27 -21.83 9.64 6.27
CA ASN A 27 -22.60 10.89 6.37
C ASN A 27 -24.11 10.66 6.17
N SER A 28 -24.44 9.75 5.24
CA SER A 28 -25.82 9.35 4.98
C SER A 28 -26.38 8.52 6.13
N LEU A 29 -25.58 7.60 6.69
CA LEU A 29 -25.95 6.84 7.88
C LEU A 29 -26.17 7.72 9.11
N TYR A 30 -25.31 8.72 9.33
CA TYR A 30 -25.48 9.70 10.40
C TYR A 30 -26.80 10.47 10.24
N SER A 31 -27.10 10.91 9.03
CA SER A 31 -28.39 11.55 8.73
C SER A 31 -29.57 10.62 9.01
N CYS A 32 -29.43 9.32 8.70
CA CYS A 32 -30.45 8.32 9.01
C CYS A 32 -30.71 8.16 10.52
N CYS A 33 -29.69 8.35 11.37
CA CYS A 33 -29.86 8.31 12.83
C CYS A 33 -30.81 9.39 13.35
N LEU A 34 -30.99 10.49 12.63
CA LEU A 34 -31.80 11.64 13.04
C LEU A 34 -33.25 11.56 12.55
N VAL A 35 -33.58 10.60 11.68
CA VAL A 35 -34.91 10.52 11.05
C VAL A 35 -35.97 9.99 12.01
N ASN A 36 -35.78 8.78 12.55
CA ASN A 36 -36.68 8.17 13.54
C ASN A 36 -35.96 7.04 14.29
N ARG A 37 -36.63 6.47 15.30
CA ARG A 37 -36.08 5.41 16.15
C ARG A 37 -35.65 4.16 15.36
N THR A 38 -36.45 3.71 14.39
CA THR A 38 -36.16 2.51 13.58
C THR A 38 -34.91 2.71 12.73
N TRP A 39 -34.79 3.86 12.06
CA TRP A 39 -33.63 4.19 11.24
C TRP A 39 -32.38 4.33 12.08
N CYS A 40 -32.50 4.97 13.25
CA CYS A 40 -31.42 5.06 14.23
C CYS A 40 -30.93 3.68 14.69
N GLN A 41 -31.85 2.74 14.97
CA GLN A 41 -31.50 1.37 15.36
C GLN A 41 -30.79 0.58 14.24
N ILE A 42 -31.01 0.91 12.97
CA ILE A 42 -30.31 0.28 11.84
C ILE A 42 -28.96 0.94 11.58
N ALA A 43 -28.93 2.28 11.59
CA ALA A 43 -27.75 3.05 11.19
C ALA A 43 -26.64 3.02 12.26
N ILE A 44 -26.97 3.05 13.56
CA ILE A 44 -25.97 3.05 14.64
C ILE A 44 -25.05 1.81 14.58
N PRO A 45 -25.56 0.57 14.47
CA PRO A 45 -24.70 -0.60 14.32
C PRO A 45 -23.80 -0.59 13.09
N LEU A 46 -24.14 0.15 12.03
CA LEU A 46 -23.34 0.29 10.81
C LEU A 46 -22.23 1.32 11.00
N LEU A 47 -22.56 2.49 11.56
CA LEU A 47 -21.59 3.56 11.88
C LEU A 47 -20.51 3.08 12.86
N TRP A 48 -20.90 2.29 13.85
CA TRP A 48 -20.01 1.85 14.93
C TRP A 48 -19.28 0.53 14.63
N ARG A 49 -19.22 0.08 13.36
CA ARG A 49 -18.47 -1.13 12.98
C ARG A 49 -16.96 -0.95 13.03
N SER A 50 -16.46 0.24 12.73
CA SER A 50 -15.02 0.52 12.67
C SER A 50 -14.70 1.97 13.08
N PRO A 51 -15.13 2.42 14.27
CA PRO A 51 -15.12 3.84 14.63
C PRO A 51 -13.71 4.44 14.74
N PHE A 52 -12.70 3.62 15.08
CA PHE A 52 -11.30 4.05 15.16
C PHE A 52 -10.63 4.29 13.80
N HIS A 53 -11.25 3.87 12.69
CA HIS A 53 -10.70 4.10 11.35
C HIS A 53 -10.89 5.54 10.86
N PHE A 54 -11.89 6.25 11.40
CA PHE A 54 -12.31 7.56 10.88
C PHE A 54 -11.59 8.74 11.52
N ILE A 55 -10.86 8.51 12.61
CA ILE A 55 -10.26 9.59 13.40
C ILE A 55 -8.96 10.10 12.76
N ARG A 56 -8.22 9.27 12.01
CA ARG A 56 -7.04 9.68 11.23
C ARG A 56 -6.93 8.82 9.95
N LYS A 57 -7.15 9.43 8.78
CA LYS A 57 -6.94 8.75 7.47
C LYS A 57 -5.45 8.64 7.09
N ASP A 58 -4.60 9.50 7.66
CA ASP A 58 -3.25 9.73 7.13
C ASP A 58 -2.17 8.77 7.67
N ASP A 59 -2.39 8.13 8.82
CA ASP A 59 -1.28 7.46 9.54
C ASP A 59 -0.94 6.05 9.01
N SER A 60 -1.91 5.29 8.48
CA SER A 60 -1.65 3.90 8.04
C SER A 60 -0.83 3.81 6.73
N GLU A 61 -0.96 4.79 5.83
CA GLU A 61 -0.05 4.92 4.70
C GLU A 61 1.30 5.48 5.14
N SER A 62 1.33 6.39 6.12
CA SER A 62 2.57 6.98 6.62
C SER A 62 3.49 5.98 7.33
N PHE A 63 2.97 5.02 8.11
CA PHE A 63 3.78 4.00 8.79
C PHE A 63 4.37 2.99 7.79
N ILE A 64 3.57 2.54 6.82
CA ILE A 64 4.09 1.72 5.71
C ILE A 64 5.13 2.54 4.94
N THR A 65 4.91 3.83 4.72
CA THR A 65 5.85 4.73 4.04
C THR A 65 7.11 5.00 4.86
N SER A 66 7.06 5.05 6.20
CA SER A 66 8.24 5.26 7.06
C SER A 66 9.12 4.02 7.13
N ILE A 67 8.51 2.82 7.23
CA ILE A 67 9.19 1.53 7.03
C ILE A 67 9.85 1.48 5.64
N ILE A 68 9.19 2.02 4.60
CA ILE A 68 9.68 2.03 3.21
C ILE A 68 10.77 3.09 2.97
N SER A 69 10.73 4.27 3.60
CA SER A 69 11.55 5.41 3.17
C SER A 69 12.89 5.56 3.90
N ASN A 70 13.13 4.88 5.03
CA ASN A 70 14.32 5.08 5.88
C ASN A 70 14.53 6.55 6.33
N ILE A 71 13.51 7.41 6.22
CA ILE A 71 13.60 8.81 6.64
C ILE A 71 13.09 8.89 8.09
N PRO A 72 13.88 9.40 9.06
CA PRO A 72 13.34 9.75 10.36
C PRO A 72 12.29 10.85 10.18
N TYR A 73 11.06 10.57 10.60
CA TYR A 73 9.90 11.42 10.37
C TYR A 73 10.04 12.72 11.18
N ASN A 74 10.61 13.75 10.58
CA ASN A 74 10.61 15.12 11.09
C ASN A 74 9.79 15.99 10.13
N SER A 75 8.46 15.88 10.20
CA SER A 75 7.58 16.91 9.67
C SER A 75 6.42 17.14 10.65
N PRO A 76 6.15 18.40 11.05
CA PRO A 76 5.05 18.70 11.94
C PRO A 76 3.72 18.45 11.22
N ALA A 77 2.84 17.65 11.83
CA ALA A 77 1.52 17.36 11.30
C ALA A 77 0.72 18.65 11.00
N PRO A 78 -0.03 18.72 9.90
CA PRO A 78 -0.83 19.90 9.57
C PRO A 78 -1.95 20.12 10.61
N SER A 79 -2.23 21.39 10.86
CA SER A 79 -3.02 21.96 11.95
C SER A 79 -4.55 21.75 11.84
N ASN A 80 -5.02 20.52 11.70
CA ASN A 80 -6.44 20.13 11.85
C ASN A 80 -6.71 19.42 13.19
N SER A 81 -5.84 19.61 14.19
CA SER A 81 -5.77 18.81 15.40
C SER A 81 -7.01 18.94 16.33
N SER A 82 -7.62 20.13 16.43
CA SER A 82 -8.71 20.40 17.39
C SER A 82 -10.02 19.63 17.15
N LEU A 83 -10.37 19.33 15.90
CA LEU A 83 -11.56 18.54 15.53
C LEU A 83 -11.34 17.03 15.75
N SER A 84 -10.11 16.55 15.52
CA SER A 84 -9.73 15.16 15.79
C SER A 84 -9.83 14.85 17.29
N PHE A 85 -9.27 15.71 18.15
CA PHE A 85 -9.25 15.50 19.60
C PHE A 85 -10.65 15.38 20.23
N ASN A 86 -11.61 16.20 19.79
CA ASN A 86 -12.99 16.10 20.27
C ASN A 86 -13.64 14.77 19.87
N SER A 87 -13.31 14.25 18.69
CA SER A 87 -13.82 12.96 18.20
C SER A 87 -13.20 11.80 18.99
N SER A 88 -11.87 11.81 19.20
CA SER A 88 -11.14 10.87 20.06
C SER A 88 -11.74 10.82 21.47
N LYS A 89 -11.94 11.99 22.08
CA LYS A 89 -12.56 12.11 23.41
C LYS A 89 -13.95 11.48 23.48
N VAL A 90 -14.86 11.84 22.58
CA VAL A 90 -16.23 11.28 22.59
C VAL A 90 -16.20 9.77 22.39
N LEU A 91 -15.33 9.27 21.52
CA LEU A 91 -15.21 7.84 21.25
C LEU A 91 -14.74 7.06 22.48
N ILE A 92 -13.61 7.47 23.06
CA ILE A 92 -13.03 6.80 24.23
C ILE A 92 -14.00 6.88 25.42
N GLN A 93 -14.56 8.06 25.71
CA GLN A 93 -15.51 8.20 26.82
C GLN A 93 -16.78 7.37 26.62
N THR A 94 -17.24 7.19 25.38
CA THR A 94 -18.38 6.30 25.09
C THR A 94 -18.07 4.86 25.44
N TYR A 95 -16.89 4.36 25.07
CA TYR A 95 -16.49 2.98 25.40
C TYR A 95 -16.13 2.79 26.87
N LEU A 96 -15.54 3.80 27.53
CA LEU A 96 -15.35 3.77 28.97
C LEU A 96 -16.69 3.68 29.71
N ARG A 97 -17.75 4.32 29.20
CA ARG A 97 -19.11 4.16 29.78
C ARG A 97 -19.65 2.73 29.61
N CYS A 98 -19.31 2.04 28.53
CA CYS A 98 -19.68 0.63 28.30
C CYS A 98 -18.96 -0.36 29.23
N LEU A 99 -17.85 0.03 29.88
CA LEU A 99 -17.14 -0.86 30.80
C LEU A 99 -17.98 -1.21 32.03
N PRO A 100 -17.87 -2.45 32.55
CA PRO A 100 -18.42 -2.83 33.85
C PRO A 100 -17.85 -1.96 34.98
N ASN A 101 -18.65 -1.71 36.02
CA ASN A 101 -18.20 -0.89 37.16
C ASN A 101 -16.99 -1.49 37.88
N SER A 102 -16.84 -2.81 37.92
CA SER A 102 -15.65 -3.47 38.48
C SER A 102 -14.37 -3.08 37.73
N ILE A 103 -14.41 -3.00 36.39
CA ILE A 103 -13.27 -2.59 35.58
C ILE A 103 -13.00 -1.09 35.73
N LYS A 104 -14.05 -0.26 35.78
CA LYS A 104 -13.90 1.18 36.07
C LYS A 104 -13.22 1.42 37.42
N ASN A 105 -13.63 0.69 38.46
CA ASN A 105 -13.02 0.77 39.79
C ASN A 105 -11.55 0.33 39.76
N LEU A 106 -11.23 -0.76 39.06
CA LEU A 106 -9.84 -1.21 38.87
C LEU A 106 -8.98 -0.12 38.23
N LEU A 107 -9.48 0.55 37.19
CA LEU A 107 -8.75 1.66 36.56
C LEU A 107 -8.48 2.81 37.55
N ILE A 108 -9.47 3.16 38.38
CA ILE A 108 -9.33 4.21 39.41
C ILE A 108 -8.32 3.79 40.49
N GLU A 109 -8.36 2.54 40.95
CA GLU A 109 -7.42 1.98 41.93
C GLU A 109 -5.97 1.97 41.41
N ASN A 110 -5.78 1.88 40.08
CA ASN A 110 -4.46 2.00 39.44
C ASN A 110 -4.04 3.46 39.19
N GLY A 111 -4.81 4.46 39.66
CA GLY A 111 -4.45 5.87 39.58
C GLY A 111 -5.10 6.66 38.44
N LEU A 112 -6.01 6.05 37.65
CA LEU A 112 -6.68 6.77 36.58
C LEU A 112 -7.79 7.69 37.12
N ASN A 113 -7.62 9.00 36.93
CA ASN A 113 -8.63 10.01 37.24
C ASN A 113 -9.75 10.04 36.18
N ILE A 114 -10.64 9.05 36.18
CA ILE A 114 -11.76 8.98 35.25
C ILE A 114 -12.74 10.14 35.50
N PRO A 115 -13.14 10.93 34.48
CA PRO A 115 -14.13 11.99 34.63
C PRO A 115 -15.43 11.49 35.30
N LYS A 116 -15.94 12.25 36.27
CA LYS A 116 -17.20 11.91 37.00
C LYS A 116 -18.40 11.69 36.06
N SER A 117 -18.39 12.33 34.88
CA SER A 117 -19.37 12.18 33.80
C SER A 117 -19.36 10.81 33.11
N ILE A 118 -18.42 9.92 33.45
CA ILE A 118 -18.32 8.53 32.97
C ILE A 118 -18.70 7.56 34.08
N ILE A 119 -18.29 7.87 35.32
CA ILE A 119 -18.54 7.02 36.51
C ILE A 119 -20.02 7.05 36.91
N ASN A 120 -20.63 8.24 36.94
CA ASN A 120 -21.96 8.44 37.54
C ASN A 120 -23.11 8.38 36.53
N THR A 121 -22.85 8.05 35.27
CA THR A 121 -23.88 8.02 34.22
C THR A 121 -24.46 6.63 33.99
N LYS A 122 -25.76 6.57 33.69
CA LYS A 122 -26.41 5.35 33.18
C LYS A 122 -25.68 4.85 31.93
N SER A 123 -25.76 3.54 31.69
CA SER A 123 -25.21 2.90 30.50
C SER A 123 -25.66 3.63 29.22
N PRO A 124 -24.82 3.69 28.17
CA PRO A 124 -25.21 4.31 26.92
C PRO A 124 -26.48 3.66 26.33
N LEU A 125 -27.23 4.43 25.53
CA LEU A 125 -28.49 3.97 24.92
C LEU A 125 -28.31 2.70 24.08
N PHE A 126 -27.16 2.56 23.44
CA PHE A 126 -26.78 1.40 22.65
C PHE A 126 -25.57 0.71 23.25
N ARG A 127 -25.48 -0.59 23.01
CA ARG A 127 -24.30 -1.41 23.34
C ARG A 127 -23.25 -1.29 22.25
N TYR A 128 -22.65 -0.11 22.14
CA TYR A 128 -21.71 0.23 21.07
C TYR A 128 -20.54 -0.76 20.96
N GLU A 129 -20.13 -1.36 22.07
CA GLU A 129 -19.06 -2.38 22.13
C GLU A 129 -19.39 -3.64 21.32
N THR A 130 -20.67 -3.97 21.15
CA THR A 130 -21.13 -5.16 20.41
C THR A 130 -21.09 -4.97 18.89
N TYR A 131 -21.01 -3.71 18.43
CA TYR A 131 -21.06 -3.38 17.01
C TYR A 131 -19.68 -3.39 16.34
N ILE A 132 -18.59 -3.41 17.12
CA ILE A 132 -17.22 -3.47 16.61
C ILE A 132 -17.02 -4.69 15.70
N LYS A 133 -16.56 -4.42 14.48
CA LYS A 133 -16.16 -5.40 13.45
C LYS A 133 -14.69 -5.28 13.04
N SER A 134 -14.01 -4.21 13.45
CA SER A 134 -12.62 -3.96 13.12
C SER A 134 -11.87 -3.50 14.37
N ILE A 135 -10.79 -4.19 14.72
CA ILE A 135 -9.89 -3.83 15.81
C ILE A 135 -8.51 -3.57 15.20
N SER A 136 -7.92 -2.42 15.53
CA SER A 136 -6.53 -2.08 15.18
C SER A 136 -5.85 -1.57 16.43
N TYR A 137 -4.89 -2.34 16.93
CA TYR A 137 -4.25 -2.08 18.21
C TYR A 137 -3.56 -0.71 18.23
N SER A 138 -2.61 -0.48 17.31
CA SER A 138 -1.91 0.80 17.20
C SER A 138 -2.85 2.00 17.09
N LYS A 139 -3.91 1.92 16.26
CA LYS A 139 -4.88 3.01 16.15
C LYS A 139 -5.64 3.26 17.46
N ILE A 140 -6.07 2.20 18.15
CA ILE A 140 -6.78 2.34 19.42
C ILE A 140 -5.85 2.94 20.48
N TYR A 141 -4.60 2.46 20.55
CA TYR A 141 -3.58 2.97 21.47
C TYR A 141 -3.33 4.46 21.22
N ASN A 142 -3.06 4.87 19.97
CA ASN A 142 -2.81 6.27 19.62
C ASN A 142 -3.99 7.19 19.97
N ILE A 143 -5.22 6.76 19.70
CA ILE A 143 -6.43 7.54 20.05
C ILE A 143 -6.61 7.66 21.58
N ILE A 144 -6.17 6.65 22.34
CA ILE A 144 -6.16 6.69 23.80
C ILE A 144 -5.06 7.65 24.29
N THR A 145 -3.85 7.59 23.74
CA THR A 145 -2.76 8.52 24.05
C THR A 145 -3.22 9.97 23.84
N GLU A 146 -3.87 10.28 22.71
CA GLU A 146 -4.49 11.60 22.48
C GLU A 146 -5.53 11.98 23.54
N TRP A 147 -6.38 11.02 23.94
CA TRP A 147 -7.37 11.27 24.98
C TRP A 147 -6.72 11.59 26.33
N PHE A 148 -5.60 10.93 26.67
CA PHE A 148 -4.81 11.25 27.86
C PHE A 148 -4.20 12.66 27.78
N GLU A 149 -3.66 13.09 26.63
CA GLU A 149 -3.14 14.45 26.42
C GLU A 149 -4.19 15.55 26.60
N VAL A 150 -5.46 15.24 26.38
CA VAL A 150 -6.53 16.24 26.47
C VAL A 150 -7.17 16.24 27.85
N GLU A 151 -7.43 15.06 28.41
CA GLU A 151 -8.26 14.92 29.62
C GLU A 151 -7.46 14.61 30.90
N ILE A 152 -6.24 14.08 30.78
CA ILE A 152 -5.43 13.55 31.89
C ILE A 152 -4.05 14.26 31.91
N ASN A 153 -4.05 15.59 31.82
CA ASN A 153 -2.83 16.42 31.73
C ASN A 153 -2.01 16.53 33.03
N ASP A 154 -2.49 15.98 34.15
CA ASP A 154 -1.86 16.15 35.46
C ASP A 154 -0.78 15.09 35.80
N LEU A 155 -0.58 14.08 34.95
CA LEU A 155 0.43 13.04 35.15
C LEU A 155 1.82 13.55 34.76
N LYS A 156 2.69 13.77 35.75
CA LYS A 156 4.06 14.28 35.55
C LYS A 156 5.07 13.20 35.16
N ASP A 157 4.81 11.93 35.48
CA ASP A 157 5.68 10.80 35.11
C ASP A 157 5.19 10.14 33.82
N ILE A 158 6.09 10.09 32.83
CA ILE A 158 5.82 9.53 31.50
C ILE A 158 5.55 8.02 31.58
N ASN A 159 6.27 7.28 32.43
CA ASN A 159 6.11 5.83 32.55
C ASN A 159 4.78 5.47 33.21
N GLU A 160 4.35 6.24 34.21
CA GLU A 160 3.03 6.06 34.84
C GLU A 160 1.92 6.29 33.83
N ARG A 161 2.07 7.32 32.98
CA ARG A 161 1.13 7.64 31.93
C ARG A 161 1.04 6.52 30.87
N GLU A 162 2.18 6.06 30.34
CA GLU A 162 2.23 4.96 29.38
C GLU A 162 1.61 3.67 29.95
N GLY A 163 1.88 3.36 31.23
CA GLY A 163 1.27 2.22 31.90
C GLY A 163 -0.26 2.30 31.98
N LEU A 164 -0.80 3.49 32.24
CA LEU A 164 -2.25 3.73 32.25
C LEU A 164 -2.86 3.73 30.85
N GLU A 165 -2.20 4.29 29.85
CA GLU A 165 -2.60 4.25 28.44
C GLU A 165 -2.72 2.80 27.96
N TYR A 166 -1.72 1.98 28.24
CA TYR A 166 -1.75 0.54 27.97
C TYR A 166 -2.89 -0.15 28.71
N LEU A 167 -3.07 0.12 30.01
CA LEU A 167 -4.12 -0.51 30.80
C LEU A 167 -5.52 -0.21 30.25
N VAL A 168 -5.80 1.05 29.89
CA VAL A 168 -7.07 1.43 29.26
C VAL A 168 -7.24 0.72 27.92
N THR A 169 -6.18 0.70 27.10
CA THR A 169 -6.19 0.03 25.79
C THR A 169 -6.51 -1.45 25.90
N GLU A 170 -5.82 -2.17 26.80
CA GLU A 170 -6.03 -3.60 27.04
C GLU A 170 -7.46 -3.88 27.49
N LYS A 171 -8.02 -3.09 28.42
CA LYS A 171 -9.40 -3.29 28.90
C LYS A 171 -10.43 -3.03 27.81
N LEU A 172 -10.23 -2.04 26.95
CA LEU A 172 -11.14 -1.76 25.85
C LEU A 172 -11.07 -2.84 24.75
N ILE A 173 -9.89 -3.29 24.37
CA ILE A 173 -9.75 -4.37 23.37
C ILE A 173 -10.35 -5.68 23.91
N ARG A 174 -10.10 -6.00 25.19
CA ARG A 174 -10.76 -7.13 25.86
C ARG A 174 -12.27 -7.00 25.87
N LEU A 175 -12.81 -5.80 26.10
CA LEU A 175 -14.26 -5.54 26.01
C LEU A 175 -14.78 -5.81 24.58
N PHE A 176 -14.08 -5.34 23.55
CA PHE A 176 -14.52 -5.50 22.15
C PHE A 176 -14.56 -6.97 21.73
N ILE A 177 -13.55 -7.75 22.09
CA ILE A 177 -13.49 -9.18 21.78
C ILE A 177 -14.52 -9.97 22.57
N SER A 178 -14.66 -9.66 23.87
CA SER A 178 -15.67 -10.33 24.69
C SER A 178 -17.11 -10.02 24.27
N SER A 179 -17.36 -8.84 23.72
CA SER A 179 -18.71 -8.38 23.39
C SER A 179 -19.11 -8.58 21.93
N SER A 180 -18.15 -8.71 21.01
CA SER A 180 -18.46 -8.85 19.58
C SER A 180 -18.72 -10.30 19.21
N ASN A 181 -19.84 -10.54 18.53
CA ASN A 181 -20.17 -11.86 17.98
C ASN A 181 -19.37 -12.22 16.72
N SER A 182 -18.66 -11.26 16.13
CA SER A 182 -17.87 -11.47 14.92
C SER A 182 -17.04 -10.23 14.65
N ILE A 183 -15.74 -10.36 14.77
CA ILE A 183 -14.71 -9.43 14.29
C ILE A 183 -14.33 -9.89 12.89
N LEU A 184 -14.30 -8.95 11.96
CA LEU A 184 -13.98 -9.19 10.55
C LEU A 184 -12.53 -8.78 10.25
N ASN A 185 -12.03 -7.73 10.90
CA ASN A 185 -10.67 -7.23 10.71
C ASN A 185 -9.96 -7.15 12.05
N LEU A 186 -8.79 -7.76 12.14
CA LEU A 186 -7.92 -7.72 13.31
C LEU A 186 -6.53 -7.27 12.88
N SER A 187 -6.08 -6.15 13.44
CA SER A 187 -4.73 -5.61 13.30
C SER A 187 -4.08 -5.55 14.68
N LEU A 188 -3.02 -6.34 14.85
CA LEU A 188 -2.15 -6.41 16.04
C LEU A 188 -0.77 -5.88 15.64
N THR A 189 -0.76 -4.71 15.03
CA THR A 189 0.49 -4.03 14.67
C THR A 189 0.97 -3.25 15.89
N ASP A 190 2.17 -3.57 16.33
CA ASP A 190 2.84 -2.92 17.46
C ASP A 190 4.06 -2.18 16.91
N ASP A 191 4.10 -0.87 17.10
CA ASP A 191 5.30 -0.07 16.88
C ASP A 191 6.23 -0.26 18.09
N ASP A 192 7.54 0.00 17.96
CA ASP A 192 8.51 -0.23 19.05
C ASP A 192 8.18 0.55 20.35
N GLU A 193 7.34 1.57 20.25
CA GLU A 193 6.88 2.42 21.35
C GLU A 193 5.60 1.90 22.03
N ILE A 194 4.95 0.85 21.50
CA ILE A 194 3.69 0.33 22.02
C ILE A 194 3.91 -0.98 22.79
N PRO A 195 3.48 -1.09 24.06
CA PRO A 195 3.63 -2.32 24.84
C PRO A 195 2.88 -3.50 24.19
N SER A 196 3.40 -4.72 24.28
CA SER A 196 2.71 -5.88 23.67
C SER A 196 1.42 -6.23 24.39
N LEU A 197 0.31 -6.40 23.67
CA LEU A 197 -0.90 -6.99 24.25
C LEU A 197 -0.67 -8.45 24.63
N PRO A 198 -1.27 -8.96 25.71
CA PRO A 198 -1.30 -10.41 25.98
C PRO A 198 -1.93 -11.16 24.79
N PRO A 199 -1.74 -12.49 24.68
CA PRO A 199 -2.35 -13.26 23.61
C PRO A 199 -3.86 -13.01 23.57
N ILE A 200 -4.33 -12.46 22.45
CA ILE A 200 -5.73 -12.06 22.25
C ILE A 200 -6.71 -13.23 22.44
N THR A 201 -6.18 -14.44 22.32
CA THR A 201 -6.84 -15.73 22.44
C THR A 201 -7.24 -16.01 23.89
N LEU A 202 -6.55 -15.42 24.87
CA LEU A 202 -6.90 -15.47 26.29
C LEU A 202 -8.06 -14.55 26.67
N PHE A 203 -8.60 -13.77 25.71
CA PHE A 203 -9.73 -12.91 26.00
C PHE A 203 -11.03 -13.72 25.98
N PRO A 204 -11.99 -13.42 26.87
CA PRO A 204 -13.27 -14.13 26.89
C PRO A 204 -13.95 -14.05 25.52
N ASN A 205 -14.61 -15.13 25.10
CA ASN A 205 -15.35 -15.20 23.83
C ASN A 205 -14.47 -15.03 22.56
N SER A 206 -13.14 -15.10 22.67
CA SER A 206 -12.21 -14.95 21.53
C SER A 206 -12.55 -15.90 20.37
N GLU A 207 -12.83 -17.18 20.66
CA GLU A 207 -13.22 -18.20 19.67
C GLU A 207 -14.42 -17.75 18.81
N ASN A 208 -15.51 -17.34 19.46
CA ASN A 208 -16.70 -16.87 18.75
C ASN A 208 -16.49 -15.50 18.11
N SER A 209 -15.68 -14.62 18.70
CA SER A 209 -15.46 -13.30 18.10
C SER A 209 -14.61 -13.40 16.84
N LEU A 210 -13.61 -14.29 16.79
CA LEU A 210 -12.62 -14.37 15.72
C LEU A 210 -12.98 -15.39 14.62
N HIS A 211 -14.00 -16.24 14.78
CA HIS A 211 -14.34 -17.29 13.80
C HIS A 211 -14.56 -16.81 12.35
N ASN A 212 -15.10 -15.59 12.19
CA ASN A 212 -15.43 -14.97 10.91
C ASN A 212 -14.38 -13.94 10.45
N LEU A 213 -13.15 -14.05 10.95
CA LEU A 213 -12.09 -13.14 10.54
C LEU A 213 -11.87 -13.19 9.02
N VAL A 214 -11.86 -12.01 8.41
CA VAL A 214 -11.68 -11.78 6.96
C VAL A 214 -10.30 -11.22 6.68
N LYS A 215 -9.82 -10.29 7.51
CA LYS A 215 -8.50 -9.68 7.39
C LYS A 215 -7.71 -9.80 8.69
N LEU A 216 -6.49 -10.31 8.57
CA LEU A 216 -5.51 -10.35 9.65
C LEU A 216 -4.32 -9.47 9.28
N THR A 217 -3.92 -8.59 10.18
CA THR A 217 -2.66 -7.84 10.11
C THR A 217 -1.90 -8.06 11.40
N CYS A 218 -0.69 -8.61 11.32
CA CYS A 218 0.17 -8.85 12.49
C CYS A 218 1.61 -8.50 12.10
N ILE A 219 2.07 -7.31 12.48
CA ILE A 219 3.37 -6.75 12.08
C ILE A 219 4.04 -6.18 13.33
N GLY A 220 5.37 -6.17 13.36
CA GLY A 220 6.14 -5.52 14.41
C GLY A 220 6.56 -6.50 15.50
N ASN A 221 6.77 -5.99 16.71
CA ASN A 221 7.31 -6.76 17.83
C ASN A 221 6.24 -7.53 18.63
N TYR A 222 5.14 -7.95 17.99
CA TYR A 222 4.22 -8.96 18.56
C TYR A 222 4.87 -10.37 18.70
N GLN A 223 6.20 -10.44 18.59
CA GLN A 223 7.04 -11.64 18.64
C GLN A 223 6.72 -12.54 19.84
N TYR A 224 6.39 -11.96 21.00
CA TYR A 224 6.16 -12.75 22.21
C TYR A 224 4.86 -13.56 22.17
N ASN A 225 3.85 -13.09 21.43
CA ASN A 225 2.52 -13.69 21.40
C ASN A 225 2.13 -14.21 20.00
N MET A 226 3.01 -14.04 19.00
CA MET A 226 2.82 -14.50 17.63
C MET A 226 2.50 -16.00 17.57
N LYS A 227 3.27 -16.82 18.28
CA LYS A 227 3.08 -18.28 18.32
C LYS A 227 1.66 -18.66 18.78
N ASP A 228 1.21 -18.12 19.91
CA ASP A 228 -0.09 -18.46 20.50
C ASP A 228 -1.24 -17.93 19.64
N LEU A 229 -1.09 -16.72 19.08
CA LEU A 229 -2.02 -16.16 18.10
C LEU A 229 -2.18 -17.10 16.89
N LEU A 230 -1.07 -17.53 16.28
CA LEU A 230 -1.11 -18.40 15.10
C LEU A 230 -1.77 -19.74 15.43
N ILE A 231 -1.45 -20.37 16.57
CA ILE A 231 -2.06 -21.63 17.01
C ILE A 231 -3.58 -21.50 17.09
N SER A 232 -4.09 -20.48 17.78
CA SER A 232 -5.54 -20.32 17.94
C SER A 232 -6.24 -19.94 16.63
N LEU A 233 -5.65 -19.08 15.79
CA LEU A 233 -6.25 -18.71 14.51
C LEU A 233 -6.32 -19.90 13.54
N ILE A 234 -5.38 -20.85 13.60
CA ILE A 234 -5.44 -22.11 12.83
C ILE A 234 -6.72 -22.89 13.18
N GLU A 235 -7.11 -22.89 14.45
CA GLU A 235 -8.26 -23.64 14.96
C GLU A 235 -9.58 -22.93 14.66
N ILE A 236 -9.63 -21.62 14.96
CA ILE A 236 -10.85 -20.80 15.00
C ILE A 236 -11.22 -20.25 13.62
N SER A 237 -10.25 -19.71 12.87
CA SER A 237 -10.49 -18.93 11.65
C SER A 237 -10.29 -19.75 10.39
N ARG A 238 -11.32 -19.82 9.53
CA ARG A 238 -11.30 -20.61 8.29
C ARG A 238 -11.56 -19.81 7.01
N ASN A 239 -11.88 -18.53 7.13
CA ASN A 239 -12.34 -17.68 6.04
C ASN A 239 -11.53 -16.38 5.88
N ILE A 240 -10.29 -16.35 6.39
CA ILE A 240 -9.42 -15.20 6.19
C ILE A 240 -9.11 -15.08 4.68
N LYS A 241 -9.37 -13.90 4.13
CA LYS A 241 -9.18 -13.56 2.72
C LYS A 241 -7.91 -12.74 2.50
N GLU A 242 -7.48 -12.00 3.51
CA GLU A 242 -6.29 -11.15 3.45
C GLU A 242 -5.45 -11.36 4.71
N ILE A 243 -4.17 -11.68 4.52
CA ILE A 243 -3.19 -11.74 5.60
C ILE A 243 -2.04 -10.80 5.28
N ILE A 244 -1.72 -9.92 6.22
CA ILE A 244 -0.51 -9.11 6.23
C ILE A 244 0.28 -9.54 7.46
N ILE A 245 1.49 -10.07 7.28
CA ILE A 245 2.28 -10.60 8.40
C ILE A 245 3.74 -10.18 8.30
N GLY A 246 4.34 -9.86 9.44
CA GLY A 246 5.77 -9.61 9.56
C GLY A 246 6.30 -10.04 10.92
N GLY A 247 7.63 -10.09 11.05
CA GLY A 247 8.29 -10.38 12.32
C GLY A 247 8.20 -11.84 12.76
N LEU A 248 8.13 -12.81 11.84
CA LEU A 248 8.25 -14.24 12.18
C LEU A 248 9.71 -14.53 12.53
N SER A 249 10.00 -14.53 13.82
CA SER A 249 11.34 -14.57 14.42
C SER A 249 11.91 -15.98 14.56
N THR A 250 11.05 -17.00 14.59
CA THR A 250 11.47 -18.39 14.79
C THR A 250 10.98 -19.32 13.67
N SER A 251 11.72 -20.42 13.46
CA SER A 251 11.30 -21.48 12.54
C SER A 251 9.96 -22.13 12.93
N VAL A 252 9.61 -22.09 14.22
CA VAL A 252 8.30 -22.55 14.72
C VAL A 252 7.18 -21.63 14.23
N GLU A 253 7.36 -20.32 14.32
CA GLU A 253 6.39 -19.33 13.83
C GLU A 253 6.20 -19.42 12.32
N ILE A 254 7.28 -19.57 11.56
CA ILE A 254 7.24 -19.79 10.11
C ILE A 254 6.38 -21.02 9.77
N LYS A 255 6.59 -22.15 10.45
CA LYS A 255 5.80 -23.38 10.26
C LYS A 255 4.34 -23.21 10.67
N LEU A 256 4.07 -22.50 11.76
CA LEU A 256 2.71 -22.20 12.21
C LEU A 256 1.99 -21.29 11.21
N PHE A 257 2.65 -20.28 10.67
CA PHE A 257 2.10 -19.43 9.63
C PHE A 257 1.76 -20.25 8.37
N GLY A 258 2.63 -21.17 7.97
CA GLY A 258 2.34 -22.13 6.92
C GLY A 258 1.09 -22.99 7.20
N LYS A 259 0.86 -23.39 8.45
CA LYS A 259 -0.38 -24.10 8.86
C LYS A 259 -1.61 -23.19 8.81
N LEU A 260 -1.48 -21.92 9.19
CA LEU A 260 -2.56 -20.93 9.10
C LEU A 260 -3.01 -20.72 7.65
N ILE A 261 -2.07 -20.59 6.71
CA ILE A 261 -2.38 -20.50 5.27
C ILE A 261 -3.20 -21.73 4.83
N LYS A 262 -2.76 -22.94 5.19
CA LYS A 262 -3.43 -24.20 4.83
C LYS A 262 -4.83 -24.32 5.42
N SER A 263 -5.10 -23.72 6.58
CA SER A 263 -6.40 -23.82 7.24
C SER A 263 -7.48 -22.92 6.63
N GLN A 264 -7.11 -21.97 5.76
CA GLN A 264 -8.05 -21.05 5.11
C GLN A 264 -8.70 -21.66 3.87
N LYS A 265 -9.97 -21.30 3.64
CA LYS A 265 -10.78 -21.80 2.51
C LYS A 265 -10.78 -20.88 1.28
N SER A 266 -10.46 -19.60 1.46
CA SER A 266 -10.66 -18.59 0.41
C SER A 266 -9.66 -17.44 0.47
N LEU A 267 -8.40 -17.76 0.77
CA LEU A 267 -7.36 -16.74 0.88
C LEU A 267 -7.09 -16.10 -0.48
N LYS A 268 -7.16 -14.78 -0.55
CA LYS A 268 -7.06 -13.99 -1.79
C LYS A 268 -5.80 -13.15 -1.89
N SER A 269 -5.31 -12.65 -0.76
CA SER A 269 -4.15 -11.76 -0.73
C SER A 269 -3.24 -12.10 0.44
N ILE A 270 -1.95 -12.15 0.19
CA ILE A 270 -0.91 -12.24 1.21
C ILE A 270 0.12 -11.14 1.01
N GLU A 271 0.46 -10.46 2.09
CA GLU A 271 1.63 -9.59 2.18
C GLU A 271 2.52 -10.08 3.33
N ILE A 272 3.79 -10.33 3.03
CA ILE A 272 4.80 -10.75 4.00
C ILE A 272 5.90 -9.70 4.02
N LEU A 273 6.23 -9.21 5.21
CA LEU A 273 7.18 -8.12 5.37
C LEU A 273 8.21 -8.35 6.48
N GLY A 274 9.44 -7.90 6.25
CA GLY A 274 10.47 -7.81 7.29
C GLY A 274 10.26 -6.61 8.23
N ASN A 275 10.85 -6.68 9.43
CA ASN A 275 10.77 -5.63 10.45
C ASN A 275 11.85 -4.56 10.22
N GLY A 276 11.60 -3.63 9.29
CA GLY A 276 12.49 -2.50 8.98
C GLY A 276 13.72 -2.88 8.12
N PRO A 277 14.57 -1.93 7.74
CA PRO A 277 15.55 -2.07 6.65
C PRO A 277 16.66 -3.12 6.86
N ILE A 278 16.84 -3.60 8.09
CA ILE A 278 17.92 -4.54 8.44
C ILE A 278 17.36 -5.94 8.73
N ASN A 279 16.18 -6.06 9.33
CA ASN A 279 15.60 -7.35 9.70
C ASN A 279 14.73 -7.90 8.56
N LEU A 280 15.38 -8.57 7.62
CA LEU A 280 14.70 -9.26 6.53
C LEU A 280 13.83 -10.40 7.08
N GLN A 281 12.62 -10.54 6.57
CA GLN A 281 11.83 -11.74 6.85
C GLN A 281 12.39 -12.91 6.02
N MET A 282 12.88 -13.95 6.70
CA MET A 282 13.27 -15.19 6.02
C MET A 282 12.06 -15.88 5.40
N ILE A 283 12.15 -16.22 4.13
CA ILE A 283 11.17 -16.98 3.38
C ILE A 283 11.74 -18.37 3.09
N THR A 284 10.97 -19.39 3.45
CA THR A 284 11.33 -20.79 3.30
C THR A 284 10.22 -21.55 2.58
N PHE A 285 10.49 -22.82 2.22
CA PHE A 285 9.46 -23.70 1.69
C PHE A 285 8.32 -23.99 2.67
N ASP A 286 8.51 -23.77 3.97
CA ASP A 286 7.44 -23.85 4.97
C ASP A 286 6.43 -22.70 4.83
N ILE A 287 6.74 -21.64 4.06
CA ILE A 287 5.80 -20.60 3.64
C ILE A 287 5.33 -20.83 2.20
N LEU A 288 6.27 -21.06 1.27
CA LEU A 288 5.95 -21.15 -0.15
C LEU A 288 5.04 -22.33 -0.51
N ASN A 289 5.27 -23.52 0.07
CA ASN A 289 4.44 -24.70 -0.23
C ASN A 289 2.99 -24.56 0.26
N PRO A 290 2.72 -24.05 1.48
CA PRO A 290 1.36 -23.70 1.89
C PRO A 290 0.59 -22.80 0.93
N LEU A 291 1.23 -21.81 0.31
CA LEU A 291 0.56 -20.89 -0.62
C LEU A 291 -0.09 -21.65 -1.80
N TYR A 292 0.53 -22.75 -2.24
CA TYR A 292 -0.04 -23.61 -3.28
C TYR A 292 -1.37 -24.27 -2.89
N THR A 293 -1.66 -24.42 -1.58
CA THR A 293 -2.98 -24.90 -1.14
C THR A 293 -4.11 -23.91 -1.47
N GLN A 294 -3.77 -22.65 -1.72
CA GLN A 294 -4.68 -21.57 -2.08
C GLN A 294 -4.68 -21.29 -3.59
N LYS A 295 -4.19 -22.22 -4.43
CA LYS A 295 -4.03 -22.03 -5.88
C LYS A 295 -5.29 -21.62 -6.66
N ASN A 296 -6.47 -21.88 -6.11
CA ASN A 296 -7.74 -21.55 -6.75
C ASN A 296 -8.35 -20.24 -6.22
N THR A 297 -7.73 -19.59 -5.23
CA THR A 297 -8.29 -18.40 -4.55
C THR A 297 -7.30 -17.26 -4.39
N LEU A 298 -5.99 -17.54 -4.36
CA LEU A 298 -4.94 -16.55 -4.15
C LEU A 298 -4.70 -15.72 -5.42
N GLU A 299 -5.01 -14.43 -5.34
CA GLU A 299 -4.96 -13.47 -6.44
C GLU A 299 -3.73 -12.55 -6.35
N ASN A 300 -3.27 -12.22 -5.14
CA ASN A 300 -2.17 -11.27 -4.92
C ASN A 300 -1.16 -11.78 -3.89
N ILE A 301 0.13 -11.63 -4.19
CA ILE A 301 1.22 -11.92 -3.25
C ILE A 301 2.21 -10.77 -3.28
N LYS A 302 2.54 -10.23 -2.10
CA LYS A 302 3.56 -9.21 -1.95
C LYS A 302 4.59 -9.63 -0.91
N PHE A 303 5.87 -9.46 -1.24
CA PHE A 303 7.00 -9.61 -0.33
C PHE A 303 7.71 -8.28 -0.22
N LEU A 304 7.90 -7.79 1.00
CA LEU A 304 8.60 -6.56 1.29
C LEU A 304 9.75 -6.85 2.24
N ASN A 305 10.98 -6.51 1.87
CA ASN A 305 12.15 -6.66 2.73
C ASN A 305 12.29 -8.11 3.23
N CYS A 306 12.32 -9.06 2.29
CA CYS A 306 12.39 -10.49 2.56
C CYS A 306 13.67 -11.13 2.00
N ASP A 307 14.14 -12.18 2.66
CA ASP A 307 15.27 -12.99 2.21
C ASP A 307 14.81 -14.38 1.75
N PHE A 308 15.22 -14.78 0.56
CA PHE A 308 14.91 -16.06 -0.07
C PHE A 308 16.10 -17.03 -0.08
N GLU A 309 17.12 -16.83 0.75
CA GLU A 309 18.33 -17.68 0.81
C GLU A 309 18.01 -19.18 0.93
N GLU A 310 16.98 -19.56 1.69
CA GLU A 310 16.55 -20.95 1.86
C GLU A 310 15.65 -21.48 0.73
N CYS A 311 15.30 -20.64 -0.25
CA CYS A 311 14.45 -20.98 -1.38
C CYS A 311 15.28 -21.18 -2.64
N THR A 312 15.26 -22.39 -3.19
CA THR A 312 15.94 -22.70 -4.47
C THR A 312 15.10 -22.36 -5.70
N CYS A 313 13.78 -22.14 -5.53
CA CYS A 313 12.88 -21.68 -6.59
C CYS A 313 11.58 -21.06 -6.03
N LEU A 314 10.90 -20.25 -6.85
CA LEU A 314 9.61 -19.60 -6.53
C LEU A 314 8.43 -20.25 -7.26
N TYR A 315 8.61 -21.47 -7.79
CA TYR A 315 7.57 -22.23 -8.48
C TYR A 315 6.24 -22.36 -7.74
N PRO A 316 6.23 -22.59 -6.41
CA PRO A 316 4.99 -22.73 -5.67
C PRO A 316 4.06 -21.51 -5.79
N ILE A 317 4.60 -20.34 -6.15
CA ILE A 317 3.86 -19.07 -6.18
C ILE A 317 3.74 -18.45 -7.57
N ILE A 318 4.78 -18.47 -8.41
CA ILE A 318 4.77 -17.73 -9.70
C ILE A 318 3.75 -18.32 -10.69
N PHE A 319 3.48 -19.62 -10.62
CA PHE A 319 2.64 -20.33 -11.58
C PHE A 319 1.27 -20.71 -11.01
N LEU A 320 0.81 -19.98 -9.99
CA LEU A 320 -0.53 -20.17 -9.45
C LEU A 320 -1.59 -19.80 -10.52
N PRO A 321 -2.58 -20.68 -10.80
CA PRO A 321 -3.45 -20.56 -11.99
C PRO A 321 -4.26 -19.27 -12.08
N ILE A 322 -4.62 -18.65 -10.95
CA ILE A 322 -5.45 -17.45 -10.90
C ILE A 322 -4.72 -16.23 -10.34
N LEU A 323 -3.42 -16.34 -10.07
CA LEU A 323 -2.63 -15.24 -9.54
C LEU A 323 -2.59 -14.09 -10.54
N LYS A 324 -2.93 -12.90 -10.05
CA LYS A 324 -2.99 -11.65 -10.82
C LYS A 324 -1.79 -10.76 -10.55
N SER A 325 -1.33 -10.69 -9.29
CA SER A 325 -0.19 -9.85 -8.91
C SER A 325 0.84 -10.62 -8.08
N ILE A 326 2.11 -10.47 -8.44
CA ILE A 326 3.23 -10.83 -7.58
C ILE A 326 4.23 -9.67 -7.53
N GLU A 327 4.54 -9.24 -6.31
CA GLU A 327 5.35 -8.05 -6.06
C GLU A 327 6.46 -8.39 -5.07
N PHE A 328 7.69 -8.07 -5.45
CA PHE A 328 8.88 -8.14 -4.61
C PHE A 328 9.45 -6.74 -4.46
N GLU A 329 9.66 -6.30 -3.23
CA GLU A 329 10.24 -5.01 -2.92
C GLU A 329 11.36 -5.20 -1.90
N LYS A 330 12.57 -4.74 -2.22
CA LYS A 330 13.75 -4.85 -1.35
C LYS A 330 14.08 -6.28 -0.91
N CYS A 331 13.72 -7.28 -1.71
CA CYS A 331 14.02 -8.68 -1.45
C CYS A 331 15.41 -9.09 -1.98
N ARG A 332 15.99 -10.12 -1.37
CA ARG A 332 17.29 -10.70 -1.75
C ARG A 332 17.17 -12.19 -2.06
N ASN A 333 18.17 -12.74 -2.72
CA ASN A 333 18.27 -14.17 -3.05
C ASN A 333 17.10 -14.74 -3.88
N LEU A 334 16.48 -13.90 -4.71
CA LEU A 334 15.42 -14.29 -5.63
C LEU A 334 15.99 -15.04 -6.85
N VAL A 335 16.35 -16.32 -6.66
CA VAL A 335 16.87 -17.18 -7.73
C VAL A 335 15.79 -18.20 -8.12
N LEU A 336 15.53 -18.32 -9.43
CA LEU A 336 14.88 -19.49 -10.00
C LEU A 336 15.94 -20.38 -10.61
N GLN A 337 16.18 -21.56 -10.03
CA GLN A 337 16.95 -22.58 -10.74
C GLN A 337 16.17 -23.14 -11.93
N ASP A 338 16.94 -23.61 -12.91
CA ASP A 338 16.57 -23.86 -14.31
C ASP A 338 15.22 -24.57 -14.51
N LEU A 339 14.39 -23.96 -15.36
CA LEU A 339 12.98 -24.30 -15.59
C LEU A 339 12.82 -25.37 -16.66
N ASN A 340 13.93 -25.82 -17.26
CA ASN A 340 13.96 -26.92 -18.21
C ASN A 340 13.39 -28.24 -17.62
N SER A 341 13.39 -28.39 -16.29
CA SER A 341 12.79 -29.53 -15.59
C SER A 341 11.25 -29.49 -15.50
N ILE A 342 10.60 -28.42 -15.99
CA ILE A 342 9.20 -28.09 -15.69
C ILE A 342 8.25 -28.52 -16.82
N ASN A 343 8.65 -29.56 -17.55
CA ASN A 343 7.82 -30.21 -18.56
C ASN A 343 6.43 -30.64 -18.04
N ASN A 344 6.24 -30.73 -16.72
CA ASN A 344 4.97 -31.10 -16.07
C ASN A 344 4.00 -29.94 -15.81
N LEU A 345 4.38 -28.66 -16.01
CA LEU A 345 3.45 -27.51 -15.87
C LEU A 345 2.81 -27.06 -17.19
N LYS A 346 3.03 -27.77 -18.29
CA LYS A 346 2.45 -27.46 -19.62
C LYS A 346 0.92 -27.29 -19.65
N ASN A 347 0.22 -27.73 -18.59
CA ASN A 347 -1.24 -27.67 -18.50
C ASN A 347 -1.78 -26.39 -17.81
N PHE A 348 -0.92 -25.49 -17.31
CA PHE A 348 -1.35 -24.26 -16.65
C PHE A 348 -0.75 -23.04 -17.36
N ILE A 349 -1.62 -22.14 -17.82
CA ILE A 349 -1.24 -20.83 -18.32
C ILE A 349 -1.49 -19.84 -17.18
N PRO A 350 -0.43 -19.31 -16.53
CA PRO A 350 -0.56 -18.26 -15.52
C PRO A 350 -1.35 -17.08 -16.08
N LYS A 351 -2.17 -16.48 -15.22
CA LYS A 351 -2.94 -15.26 -15.54
C LYS A 351 -2.31 -14.01 -14.92
N LEU A 352 -0.99 -14.03 -14.73
CA LEU A 352 -0.28 -12.98 -14.03
C LEU A 352 -0.35 -11.67 -14.84
N GLN A 353 -0.90 -10.64 -14.21
CA GLN A 353 -1.11 -9.32 -14.82
C GLN A 353 -0.07 -8.31 -14.39
N ILE A 354 0.48 -8.47 -13.18
CA ILE A 354 1.41 -7.55 -12.54
C ILE A 354 2.60 -8.35 -12.02
N PHE A 355 3.80 -7.98 -12.48
CA PHE A 355 5.07 -8.48 -11.97
C PHE A 355 5.96 -7.30 -11.58
N LYS A 356 6.27 -7.19 -10.28
CA LYS A 356 7.13 -6.11 -9.76
C LYS A 356 8.32 -6.68 -8.99
N SER A 357 9.49 -6.10 -9.21
CA SER A 357 10.73 -6.49 -8.53
C SER A 357 11.57 -5.27 -8.13
N ARG A 358 10.95 -4.29 -7.47
CA ARG A 358 11.58 -3.02 -7.09
C ARG A 358 12.71 -3.24 -6.09
N GLU A 359 13.87 -2.64 -6.34
CA GLU A 359 15.07 -2.77 -5.50
C GLU A 359 15.55 -4.22 -5.26
N CYS A 360 15.08 -5.19 -6.05
CA CYS A 360 15.49 -6.59 -5.98
C CYS A 360 16.60 -6.90 -7.00
N TYR A 361 17.45 -7.89 -6.76
CA TYR A 361 18.20 -8.50 -7.85
C TYR A 361 17.49 -9.80 -8.23
N ILE A 362 17.14 -9.95 -9.51
CA ILE A 362 16.55 -11.15 -10.06
C ILE A 362 17.34 -11.51 -11.33
N PRO A 363 17.86 -12.74 -11.47
CA PRO A 363 18.60 -13.15 -12.67
C PRO A 363 17.77 -12.97 -13.95
N PRO A 364 18.37 -12.56 -15.09
CA PRO A 364 17.64 -12.36 -16.34
C PRO A 364 16.80 -13.55 -16.81
N LEU A 365 17.33 -14.77 -16.68
CA LEU A 365 16.63 -16.00 -17.08
C LEU A 365 15.33 -16.21 -16.27
N THR A 366 15.34 -15.82 -15.00
CA THR A 366 14.16 -15.82 -14.13
C THR A 366 13.11 -14.86 -14.68
N ILE A 367 13.50 -13.61 -14.93
CA ILE A 367 12.60 -12.56 -15.42
C ILE A 367 12.02 -12.97 -16.78
N GLU A 368 12.87 -13.42 -17.70
CA GLU A 368 12.47 -13.94 -19.01
C GLU A 368 11.39 -14.99 -18.86
N THR A 369 11.59 -15.97 -17.98
CA THR A 369 10.65 -17.08 -17.92
C THR A 369 9.32 -16.70 -17.30
N VAL A 370 9.29 -15.80 -16.31
CA VAL A 370 8.03 -15.25 -15.79
C VAL A 370 7.27 -14.56 -16.91
N ILE A 371 7.95 -13.72 -17.69
CA ILE A 371 7.34 -12.96 -18.79
C ILE A 371 6.85 -13.89 -19.89
N ARG A 372 7.70 -14.81 -20.35
CA ARG A 372 7.39 -15.80 -21.39
C ARG A 372 6.16 -16.62 -21.04
N ASN A 373 6.06 -17.09 -19.81
CA ASN A 373 4.96 -17.95 -19.37
C ASN A 373 3.67 -17.18 -19.07
N SER A 374 3.75 -15.87 -18.80
CA SER A 374 2.59 -15.01 -18.52
C SER A 374 2.10 -14.23 -19.76
N TYR A 375 2.82 -14.37 -20.88
CA TYR A 375 2.64 -13.77 -22.20
C TYR A 375 1.53 -12.71 -22.34
N GLN A 376 0.30 -13.12 -22.69
CA GLN A 376 -0.78 -12.19 -23.02
C GLN A 376 -1.47 -11.56 -21.81
N SER A 377 -1.25 -12.10 -20.61
CA SER A 377 -1.91 -11.61 -19.40
C SER A 377 -1.17 -10.45 -18.74
N LEU A 378 0.16 -10.34 -18.94
CA LEU A 378 0.96 -9.28 -18.34
C LEU A 378 0.58 -7.91 -18.88
N SER A 379 0.40 -6.99 -17.95
CA SER A 379 0.06 -5.59 -18.21
C SER A 379 0.99 -4.61 -17.51
N VAL A 380 1.63 -5.04 -16.41
CA VAL A 380 2.57 -4.23 -15.62
C VAL A 380 3.83 -5.05 -15.37
N ILE A 381 4.96 -4.49 -15.81
CA ILE A 381 6.30 -4.99 -15.46
C ILE A 381 7.06 -3.83 -14.86
N GLU A 382 7.50 -3.97 -13.62
CA GLU A 382 8.37 -3.00 -12.97
C GLU A 382 9.62 -3.71 -12.45
N LEU A 383 10.76 -3.48 -13.10
CA LEU A 383 12.02 -4.15 -12.78
C LEU A 383 12.97 -3.24 -12.00
N SER A 384 13.82 -3.85 -11.18
CA SER A 384 14.88 -3.15 -10.47
C SER A 384 16.05 -2.73 -11.39
N ARG A 385 16.81 -1.75 -10.90
CA ARG A 385 18.03 -1.20 -11.51
C ARG A 385 19.28 -2.08 -11.34
N LYS A 386 19.18 -3.23 -10.67
CA LYS A 386 20.34 -4.02 -10.22
C LYS A 386 20.96 -4.96 -11.27
N LEU A 387 20.52 -4.93 -12.53
CA LEU A 387 21.09 -5.77 -13.59
C LEU A 387 22.46 -5.25 -14.03
N SER A 388 23.40 -6.15 -14.33
CA SER A 388 24.63 -5.80 -15.04
C SER A 388 24.36 -5.55 -16.53
N LYS A 389 25.38 -5.03 -17.24
CA LYS A 389 25.30 -4.69 -18.66
C LYS A 389 25.00 -5.90 -19.55
N ASP A 390 25.70 -7.00 -19.35
CA ASP A 390 25.51 -8.22 -20.14
C ASP A 390 24.15 -8.87 -19.89
N GLU A 391 23.71 -8.82 -18.63
CA GLU A 391 22.40 -9.32 -18.19
C GLU A 391 21.24 -8.54 -18.80
N SER A 392 21.33 -7.21 -18.83
CA SER A 392 20.34 -6.33 -19.47
C SER A 392 20.20 -6.66 -20.97
N LYS A 393 21.33 -6.80 -21.67
CA LYS A 393 21.34 -7.15 -23.09
C LYS A 393 20.60 -8.46 -23.36
N ILE A 394 20.92 -9.52 -22.61
CA ILE A 394 20.27 -10.83 -22.75
C ILE A 394 18.76 -10.71 -22.48
N LEU A 395 18.38 -9.99 -21.42
CA LEU A 395 16.99 -9.82 -21.03
C LEU A 395 16.17 -9.14 -22.13
N LEU A 396 16.65 -8.01 -22.65
CA LEU A 396 15.94 -7.18 -23.63
C LEU A 396 15.57 -7.96 -24.90
N TYR A 397 16.51 -8.73 -25.44
CA TYR A 397 16.25 -9.56 -26.63
C TYR A 397 15.23 -10.66 -26.35
N ASN A 398 15.32 -11.31 -25.19
CA ASN A 398 14.47 -12.47 -24.90
C ASN A 398 13.03 -12.08 -24.55
N ILE A 399 12.81 -10.92 -23.91
CA ILE A 399 11.45 -10.54 -23.46
C ILE A 399 10.64 -9.82 -24.53
N SER A 400 11.28 -9.19 -25.52
CA SER A 400 10.64 -8.32 -26.53
C SER A 400 9.36 -8.92 -27.14
N PRO A 401 9.35 -10.19 -27.63
CA PRO A 401 8.16 -10.76 -28.28
C PRO A 401 6.94 -10.88 -27.34
N TYR A 402 7.17 -10.85 -26.02
CA TYR A 402 6.19 -11.10 -24.96
C TYR A 402 5.57 -9.84 -24.36
N CYS A 403 5.92 -8.65 -24.87
CA CYS A 403 5.56 -7.36 -24.27
C CYS A 403 4.37 -6.62 -24.93
N LYS A 404 3.58 -7.29 -25.79
CA LYS A 404 2.55 -6.62 -26.62
C LYS A 404 1.41 -5.95 -25.84
N ASN A 405 0.99 -6.54 -24.73
CA ASN A 405 -0.15 -6.07 -23.92
C ASN A 405 0.27 -5.17 -22.74
N LEU A 406 1.56 -4.85 -22.63
CA LEU A 406 2.07 -4.03 -21.54
C LEU A 406 1.50 -2.61 -21.59
N LYS A 407 1.09 -2.15 -20.41
CA LYS A 407 0.62 -0.80 -20.13
C LYS A 407 1.64 -0.04 -19.28
N VAL A 408 2.38 -0.72 -18.42
CA VAL A 408 3.43 -0.14 -17.58
C VAL A 408 4.71 -0.95 -17.75
N LEU A 409 5.81 -0.27 -18.02
CA LEU A 409 7.13 -0.86 -18.14
C LEU A 409 8.16 0.01 -17.40
N ASP A 410 8.81 -0.55 -16.38
CA ASP A 410 10.04 0.00 -15.82
C ASP A 410 11.23 -0.91 -16.19
N ILE A 411 12.26 -0.35 -16.82
CA ILE A 411 13.38 -1.14 -17.34
C ILE A 411 14.73 -0.41 -17.23
N LYS A 412 15.78 -1.15 -16.92
CA LYS A 412 17.17 -0.67 -16.92
C LYS A 412 17.79 -0.93 -18.29
N ILE A 413 18.52 0.06 -18.80
CA ILE A 413 19.27 -0.02 -20.06
C ILE A 413 20.70 0.51 -19.87
N PHE A 414 21.56 0.22 -20.83
CA PHE A 414 22.96 0.66 -20.91
C PHE A 414 23.27 1.20 -22.31
N GLN A 415 24.34 1.97 -22.45
CA GLN A 415 24.68 2.57 -23.76
C GLN A 415 24.85 1.54 -24.90
N ASP A 416 25.34 0.33 -24.60
CA ASP A 416 25.62 -0.69 -25.62
C ASP A 416 24.42 -1.59 -25.96
N ASP A 417 23.31 -1.51 -25.22
CA ASP A 417 22.12 -2.36 -25.41
C ASP A 417 20.94 -1.63 -26.06
N ILE A 418 21.19 -0.42 -26.59
CA ILE A 418 20.21 0.43 -27.27
C ILE A 418 19.43 -0.33 -28.34
N GLU A 419 20.08 -1.13 -29.17
CA GLU A 419 19.39 -1.88 -30.22
C GLU A 419 18.34 -2.84 -29.67
N GLY A 420 18.68 -3.59 -28.61
CA GLY A 420 17.76 -4.49 -27.92
C GLY A 420 16.59 -3.73 -27.29
N PHE A 421 16.86 -2.58 -26.68
CA PHE A 421 15.82 -1.73 -26.12
C PHE A 421 14.88 -1.14 -27.17
N LEU A 422 15.42 -0.60 -28.28
CA LEU A 422 14.61 -0.07 -29.38
C LEU A 422 13.76 -1.18 -30.02
N ASN A 423 14.29 -2.40 -30.12
CA ASN A 423 13.51 -3.55 -30.57
C ASN A 423 12.34 -3.85 -29.63
N LEU A 424 12.56 -3.84 -28.30
CA LEU A 424 11.50 -4.03 -27.31
C LEU A 424 10.38 -2.99 -27.45
N LEU A 425 10.72 -1.72 -27.65
CA LEU A 425 9.74 -0.63 -27.79
C LEU A 425 8.78 -0.85 -28.98
N LYS A 426 9.25 -1.47 -30.07
CA LYS A 426 8.40 -1.78 -31.24
C LYS A 426 7.27 -2.76 -30.91
N TYR A 427 7.48 -3.65 -29.94
CA TYR A 427 6.44 -4.59 -29.49
C TYR A 427 5.46 -3.95 -28.52
N CYS A 428 5.83 -2.86 -27.83
CA CYS A 428 5.03 -2.24 -26.77
C CYS A 428 3.96 -1.27 -27.31
N GLU A 429 2.96 -1.79 -28.05
CA GLU A 429 1.92 -1.00 -28.72
C GLU A 429 0.93 -0.32 -27.75
N ASN A 430 0.74 -0.87 -26.54
CA ASN A 430 -0.31 -0.46 -25.60
C ASN A 430 0.20 0.33 -24.38
N LEU A 431 1.45 0.79 -24.44
CA LEU A 431 2.14 1.36 -23.29
C LEU A 431 1.54 2.69 -22.85
N LYS A 432 1.23 2.82 -21.56
CA LYS A 432 0.72 4.05 -20.93
C LYS A 432 1.78 4.71 -20.06
N GLU A 433 2.67 3.93 -19.47
CA GLU A 433 3.73 4.43 -18.60
C GLU A 433 5.03 3.71 -18.93
N LEU A 434 6.08 4.50 -19.14
CA LEU A 434 7.43 4.01 -19.41
C LEU A 434 8.41 4.69 -18.47
N THR A 435 9.11 3.90 -17.66
CA THR A 435 10.24 4.35 -16.86
C THR A 435 11.51 3.71 -17.39
N ILE A 436 12.50 4.53 -17.72
CA ILE A 436 13.77 4.09 -18.26
C ILE A 436 14.85 4.46 -17.26
N PHE A 437 15.46 3.46 -16.65
CA PHE A 437 16.64 3.64 -15.82
C PHE A 437 17.88 3.60 -16.72
N GLY A 438 18.70 4.64 -16.66
CA GLY A 438 19.91 4.78 -17.45
C GLY A 438 21.00 5.44 -16.62
N ASP A 439 22.18 4.84 -16.60
CA ASP A 439 23.37 5.44 -15.96
C ASP A 439 24.43 5.58 -17.04
N ASP A 440 24.98 6.78 -17.18
CA ASP A 440 26.00 7.17 -18.16
C ASP A 440 25.54 6.98 -19.63
N ILE A 441 24.28 7.32 -19.91
CA ILE A 441 23.67 7.20 -21.25
C ILE A 441 23.68 8.54 -21.97
N TYR A 442 24.17 8.57 -23.21
CA TYR A 442 24.15 9.78 -24.04
C TYR A 442 22.73 10.04 -24.59
N ALA A 443 22.05 11.01 -23.97
CA ALA A 443 20.66 11.32 -24.24
C ALA A 443 20.42 11.85 -25.66
N GLU A 444 21.34 12.65 -26.19
CA GLU A 444 21.19 13.35 -27.47
C GLU A 444 21.03 12.37 -28.65
N ASP A 445 21.75 11.26 -28.61
CA ASP A 445 21.67 10.25 -29.67
C ASP A 445 20.47 9.33 -29.48
N LEU A 446 20.10 9.04 -28.23
CA LEU A 446 19.09 8.05 -27.91
C LEU A 446 17.66 8.59 -27.90
N LEU A 447 17.42 9.80 -27.39
CA LEU A 447 16.07 10.37 -27.30
C LEU A 447 15.35 10.42 -28.66
N PRO A 448 15.98 10.89 -29.76
CA PRO A 448 15.35 10.83 -31.09
C PRO A 448 14.99 9.41 -31.53
N LEU A 449 15.78 8.40 -31.13
CA LEU A 449 15.52 7.00 -31.47
C LEU A 449 14.36 6.44 -30.66
N ILE A 450 14.28 6.76 -29.36
CA ILE A 450 13.16 6.37 -28.49
C ILE A 450 11.86 6.88 -29.08
N SER A 451 11.78 8.18 -29.36
CA SER A 451 10.56 8.81 -29.90
C SER A 451 10.14 8.24 -31.26
N LYS A 452 11.07 7.76 -32.10
CA LYS A 452 10.75 7.11 -33.39
C LYS A 452 10.29 5.65 -33.26
N ASN A 453 10.73 4.93 -32.23
CA ASN A 453 10.45 3.50 -32.08
C ASN A 453 9.29 3.22 -31.10
N LEU A 454 8.91 4.21 -30.29
CA LEU A 454 7.79 4.07 -29.36
C LEU A 454 6.47 4.10 -30.14
N SER A 455 5.86 2.92 -30.29
CA SER A 455 4.68 2.72 -31.14
C SER A 455 3.36 3.09 -30.44
N SER A 456 3.39 3.42 -29.15
CA SER A 456 2.19 3.76 -28.39
C SER A 456 1.76 5.21 -28.59
N ASN A 457 0.52 5.40 -29.05
CA ASN A 457 -0.14 6.71 -29.15
C ASN A 457 -0.81 7.15 -27.83
N ASN A 458 -0.81 6.30 -26.81
CA ASN A 458 -1.55 6.51 -25.56
C ASN A 458 -0.62 6.68 -24.33
N LEU A 459 0.66 6.99 -24.57
CA LEU A 459 1.63 7.19 -23.51
C LEU A 459 1.20 8.39 -22.64
N LYS A 460 0.98 8.14 -21.35
CA LYS A 460 0.60 9.13 -20.35
C LYS A 460 1.78 9.62 -19.55
N LYS A 461 2.73 8.73 -19.24
CA LYS A 461 3.91 9.05 -18.44
C LYS A 461 5.16 8.51 -19.11
N LEU A 462 6.18 9.36 -19.21
CA LEU A 462 7.52 8.98 -19.64
C LEU A 462 8.52 9.51 -18.61
N CYS A 463 9.28 8.61 -18.01
CA CYS A 463 10.21 8.92 -16.95
C CYS A 463 11.62 8.45 -17.32
N PHE A 464 12.59 9.36 -17.20
CA PHE A 464 14.01 9.08 -17.35
C PHE A 464 14.66 9.20 -15.97
N ILE A 465 15.21 8.08 -15.48
CA ILE A 465 15.81 8.01 -14.14
C ILE A 465 17.30 7.66 -14.27
N GLY A 466 18.13 8.35 -13.50
CA GLY A 466 19.58 8.12 -13.42
C GLY A 466 20.38 9.15 -14.22
N ASN A 467 21.65 8.85 -14.49
CA ASN A 467 22.58 9.78 -15.14
C ASN A 467 22.47 9.78 -16.67
N TRP A 468 21.53 10.55 -17.24
CA TRP A 468 21.48 10.79 -18.68
C TRP A 468 22.34 12.00 -19.05
N ILE A 469 23.32 11.79 -19.92
CA ILE A 469 24.29 12.79 -20.35
C ILE A 469 23.70 13.56 -21.53
N PHE A 470 23.43 14.85 -21.32
CA PHE A 470 23.03 15.79 -22.37
C PHE A 470 24.26 16.55 -22.89
N SER A 471 24.25 16.91 -24.18
CA SER A 471 25.38 17.65 -24.75
C SER A 471 25.44 19.07 -24.19
N ASN A 472 26.65 19.60 -23.97
CA ASN A 472 26.84 21.00 -23.59
C ASN A 472 26.72 21.97 -24.79
N ASN A 473 26.32 21.49 -25.97
CA ASN A 473 26.17 22.31 -27.15
C ASN A 473 24.85 23.10 -27.05
N ASN A 474 24.90 24.40 -27.32
CA ASN A 474 23.76 25.33 -27.11
C ASN A 474 22.45 24.97 -27.87
N ASN A 475 22.47 24.01 -28.80
CA ASN A 475 21.34 23.70 -29.68
C ASN A 475 20.51 22.48 -29.26
N PHE A 476 20.99 21.63 -28.33
CA PHE A 476 20.26 20.46 -27.78
C PHE A 476 19.42 19.68 -28.80
N ILE A 477 20.02 19.41 -29.97
CA ILE A 477 19.29 18.99 -31.18
C ILE A 477 18.56 17.66 -30.97
N GLY A 478 19.15 16.73 -30.22
CA GLY A 478 18.53 15.44 -29.91
C GLY A 478 17.29 15.60 -29.03
N LEU A 479 17.38 16.43 -27.98
CA LEU A 479 16.25 16.74 -27.10
C LEU A 479 15.10 17.42 -27.88
N ILE A 480 15.42 18.41 -28.72
CA ILE A 480 14.41 19.10 -29.53
C ILE A 480 13.80 18.15 -30.57
N ASN A 481 14.60 17.32 -31.24
CA ASN A 481 14.10 16.32 -32.18
C ASN A 481 13.18 15.30 -31.49
N PHE A 482 13.50 14.92 -30.26
CA PHE A 482 12.64 14.05 -29.45
C PHE A 482 11.28 14.69 -29.18
N LEU A 483 11.25 15.95 -28.72
CA LEU A 483 10.01 16.68 -28.51
C LEU A 483 9.22 16.82 -29.81
N GLN A 484 9.91 17.13 -30.91
CA GLN A 484 9.32 17.27 -32.24
C GLN A 484 8.67 15.98 -32.73
N ASN A 485 9.29 14.82 -32.50
CA ASN A 485 8.70 13.53 -32.86
C ASN A 485 7.43 13.23 -32.04
N PHE A 486 7.34 13.77 -30.82
CA PHE A 486 6.16 13.67 -29.95
C PHE A 486 5.14 14.81 -30.12
N LYS A 487 5.32 15.73 -31.08
CA LYS A 487 4.52 16.96 -31.21
C LYS A 487 3.02 16.81 -30.95
N PHE A 488 2.40 15.77 -31.51
CA PHE A 488 0.96 15.50 -31.39
C PHE A 488 0.59 14.50 -30.27
N ASN A 489 1.57 13.73 -29.76
CA ASN A 489 1.38 12.63 -28.81
C ASN A 489 2.28 12.74 -27.57
N LEU A 490 2.68 13.96 -27.18
CA LEU A 490 3.53 14.19 -26.02
C LEU A 490 2.85 13.64 -24.76
N PRO A 491 3.54 12.83 -23.93
CA PRO A 491 2.92 12.20 -22.77
C PRO A 491 2.51 13.24 -21.74
N LYS A 492 1.39 13.04 -21.05
CA LYS A 492 0.87 13.98 -20.04
C LYS A 492 1.92 14.43 -19.02
N ILE A 493 2.74 13.48 -18.58
CA ILE A 493 3.81 13.70 -17.61
C ILE A 493 5.14 13.29 -18.24
N LEU A 494 6.09 14.23 -18.27
CA LEU A 494 7.49 13.96 -18.59
C LEU A 494 8.32 14.20 -17.34
N THR A 495 9.06 13.19 -16.91
CA THR A 495 9.87 13.25 -15.68
C THR A 495 11.33 13.00 -16.00
N PHE A 496 12.21 13.85 -15.47
CA PHE A 496 13.63 13.56 -15.33
C PHE A 496 13.95 13.48 -13.83
N GLN A 497 14.44 12.33 -13.39
CA GLN A 497 14.77 12.09 -11.99
C GLN A 497 16.23 11.72 -11.82
N SER A 498 16.88 12.27 -10.79
CA SER A 498 18.29 12.02 -10.46
C SER A 498 19.22 12.28 -11.65
N ASN A 499 18.89 13.27 -12.48
CA ASN A 499 19.62 13.63 -13.68
C ASN A 499 20.47 14.87 -13.42
N ASN A 500 21.77 14.70 -13.17
CA ASN A 500 22.68 15.81 -12.82
C ASN A 500 23.28 16.52 -14.05
N PHE A 501 22.94 16.12 -15.26
CA PHE A 501 23.40 16.79 -16.50
C PHE A 501 22.36 17.73 -17.10
N ILE A 502 21.07 17.54 -16.77
CA ILE A 502 20.04 18.52 -17.14
C ILE A 502 20.26 19.80 -16.34
N ASN A 503 20.17 20.95 -17.01
CA ASN A 503 20.46 22.26 -16.42
C ASN A 503 19.45 23.29 -16.95
N ASN A 504 19.55 24.52 -16.47
CA ASN A 504 18.64 25.60 -16.86
C ASN A 504 18.59 25.87 -18.38
N ASN A 505 19.66 25.63 -19.14
CA ASN A 505 19.65 25.82 -20.60
C ASN A 505 18.80 24.76 -21.31
N HIS A 506 18.91 23.50 -20.88
CA HIS A 506 18.05 22.42 -21.37
C HIS A 506 16.58 22.70 -21.03
N LEU A 507 16.32 23.09 -19.77
CA LEU A 507 14.97 23.42 -19.30
C LEU A 507 14.37 24.59 -20.10
N ASN A 508 15.13 25.67 -20.30
CA ASN A 508 14.71 26.80 -21.13
C ASN A 508 14.38 26.35 -22.56
N SER A 509 15.13 25.42 -23.12
CA SER A 509 14.89 24.90 -24.47
C SER A 509 13.61 24.07 -24.57
N ILE A 510 13.33 23.23 -23.56
CA ILE A 510 12.06 22.48 -23.46
C ILE A 510 10.88 23.46 -23.34
N ILE A 511 10.98 24.44 -22.44
CA ILE A 511 9.94 25.45 -22.20
C ILE A 511 9.67 26.26 -23.46
N ASN A 512 10.71 26.78 -24.10
CA ASN A 512 10.58 27.55 -25.34
C ASN A 512 9.90 26.73 -26.44
N TRP A 513 10.28 25.45 -26.58
CA TRP A 513 9.63 24.56 -27.54
C TRP A 513 8.15 24.34 -27.21
N ILE A 514 7.78 24.15 -25.94
CA ILE A 514 6.38 23.99 -25.52
C ILE A 514 5.57 25.24 -25.86
N ILE A 515 6.09 26.44 -25.56
CA ILE A 515 5.42 27.71 -25.84
C ILE A 515 5.20 27.88 -27.35
N ILE A 516 6.21 27.56 -28.18
CA ILE A 516 6.10 27.66 -29.64
C ILE A 516 5.05 26.70 -30.22
N ASN A 517 4.86 25.52 -29.62
CA ASN A 517 3.98 24.47 -30.13
C ASN A 517 2.68 24.32 -29.29
N GLU A 518 2.29 25.32 -28.51
CA GLU A 518 1.20 25.22 -27.52
C GLU A 518 -0.16 24.80 -28.10
N PHE A 519 -0.44 25.20 -29.34
CA PHE A 519 -1.68 24.89 -30.04
C PHE A 519 -1.73 23.47 -30.61
N GLU A 520 -0.57 22.82 -30.72
CA GLU A 520 -0.46 21.45 -31.26
C GLU A 520 -0.31 20.42 -30.13
N ILE A 521 0.20 20.84 -28.96
CA ILE A 521 0.30 20.02 -27.77
C ILE A 521 -1.06 19.93 -27.07
N ASN A 522 -1.71 18.77 -27.20
CA ASN A 522 -3.07 18.59 -26.68
C ASN A 522 -3.14 18.02 -25.27
N ASN A 523 -2.16 17.22 -24.85
CA ASN A 523 -2.27 16.38 -23.65
C ASN A 523 -1.22 16.66 -22.57
N PHE A 524 -0.23 17.52 -22.82
CA PHE A 524 0.85 17.77 -21.85
C PHE A 524 0.36 18.54 -20.64
N GLU A 525 0.59 18.01 -19.45
CA GLU A 525 0.10 18.55 -18.18
C GLU A 525 1.25 18.89 -17.23
N LYS A 526 2.34 18.11 -17.24
CA LYS A 526 3.38 18.23 -16.21
C LYS A 526 4.79 17.90 -16.69
N LEU A 527 5.75 18.74 -16.30
CA LEU A 527 7.19 18.47 -16.38
C LEU A 527 7.73 18.37 -14.96
N GLU A 528 8.28 17.21 -14.62
CA GLU A 528 8.84 16.93 -13.30
C GLU A 528 10.37 16.83 -13.37
N LEU A 529 11.05 17.60 -12.54
CA LEU A 529 12.50 17.53 -12.32
C LEU A 529 12.72 17.17 -10.85
N ILE A 530 13.12 15.93 -10.59
CA ILE A 530 13.20 15.38 -9.24
C ILE A 530 14.66 15.07 -8.93
N TYR A 531 15.25 15.69 -7.90
CA TYR A 531 16.67 15.52 -7.58
C TYR A 531 17.61 15.87 -8.75
N CYS A 532 17.31 16.93 -9.50
CA CYS A 532 18.14 17.46 -10.58
C CYS A 532 18.96 18.67 -10.11
N GLU A 533 20.18 18.44 -9.64
CA GLU A 533 20.97 19.44 -8.89
C GLU A 533 21.29 20.73 -9.65
N LYS A 534 21.34 20.70 -10.98
CA LYS A 534 21.72 21.86 -11.82
C LYS A 534 20.52 22.67 -12.34
N CYS A 535 19.31 22.37 -11.88
CA CYS A 535 18.10 23.12 -12.19
C CYS A 535 17.69 23.96 -10.98
N GLU A 536 17.79 25.28 -11.10
CA GLU A 536 17.37 26.18 -10.02
C GLU A 536 15.88 26.53 -10.15
N LYS A 537 15.21 26.81 -9.02
CA LYS A 537 13.79 27.21 -8.99
C LYS A 537 13.57 28.44 -9.88
N LEU A 538 13.02 28.25 -11.07
CA LEU A 538 12.63 29.31 -12.00
C LEU A 538 11.38 30.05 -11.49
N LYS A 539 11.55 30.84 -10.43
CA LYS A 539 10.52 31.78 -9.93
C LYS A 539 10.07 32.75 -11.03
N LEU A 540 10.96 33.06 -11.98
CA LEU A 540 10.74 34.02 -13.06
C LEU A 540 9.78 33.53 -14.16
N PHE A 541 9.60 32.21 -14.34
CA PHE A 541 8.85 31.67 -15.48
C PHE A 541 7.42 31.23 -15.15
N GLN A 542 7.13 30.87 -13.89
CA GLN A 542 5.74 30.72 -13.44
C GLN A 542 4.94 32.01 -13.69
N ASP A 543 5.56 33.16 -13.47
CA ASP A 543 4.97 34.48 -13.76
C ASP A 543 4.76 34.76 -15.26
N LEU A 544 5.57 34.17 -16.15
CA LEU A 544 5.43 34.28 -17.61
C LEU A 544 4.30 33.38 -18.14
N LEU A 545 4.21 32.14 -17.65
CA LEU A 545 3.11 31.21 -17.98
C LEU A 545 1.76 31.74 -17.46
N LEU A 546 1.72 32.30 -16.24
CA LEU A 546 0.54 32.94 -15.68
C LEU A 546 0.05 34.15 -16.51
N LYS A 547 0.95 34.87 -17.18
CA LYS A 547 0.60 36.01 -18.04
C LYS A 547 0.04 35.61 -19.41
N GLN A 548 0.33 34.40 -19.90
CA GLN A 548 -0.02 33.99 -21.28
C GLN A 548 -1.39 33.28 -21.42
N ARG A 549 -2.20 33.13 -20.36
CA ARG A 549 -3.48 32.36 -20.41
C ARG A 549 -3.29 30.95 -21.01
N THR A 550 -2.17 30.30 -20.71
CA THR A 550 -1.87 28.96 -21.22
C THR A 550 -2.79 27.91 -20.60
N LYS A 551 -2.97 26.76 -21.26
CA LYS A 551 -3.50 25.53 -20.64
C LYS A 551 -2.77 25.29 -19.30
N ASN A 552 -3.45 24.71 -18.30
CA ASN A 552 -2.90 24.41 -16.97
C ASN A 552 -1.74 23.40 -17.06
N PHE A 553 -0.54 23.86 -17.43
CA PHE A 553 0.70 23.10 -17.43
C PHE A 553 1.52 23.48 -16.18
N VAL A 554 2.08 22.48 -15.51
CA VAL A 554 2.83 22.65 -14.25
C VAL A 554 4.27 22.16 -14.42
N ILE A 555 5.22 23.01 -14.02
CA ILE A 555 6.62 22.61 -13.83
C ILE A 555 6.82 22.40 -12.33
N GLU A 556 7.21 21.18 -11.96
CA GLU A 556 7.54 20.84 -10.58
C GLU A 556 9.03 20.50 -10.47
N ILE A 557 9.73 21.24 -9.62
CA ILE A 557 11.16 21.02 -9.31
C ILE A 557 11.20 20.61 -7.83
N LEU A 558 11.49 19.33 -7.59
CA LEU A 558 11.51 18.68 -6.28
C LEU A 558 12.94 18.41 -5.81
#